data_AF-A0A935UID3-F1
#
_entry.id   AF-A0A935UID3-F1
#
_cell.length_a   1.000
_cell.length_b   1.000
_cell.length_c   1.000
_cell.angle_alpha   90.00
_cell.angle_beta   90.00
_cell.angle_gamma   90.00
#
_symmetry.space_group_name_H-M   'P 1'
#
loop_
_entity.id
_entity.type
_entity.pdbx_description
1 polymer ?
#
loop_
_entity_poly.entity_id
_entity_poly.type
_entity_poly.pdbx_seq_one_letter_code
_entity_poly.pdbx_strand_id
1 'polypeptide(L)'
;MKQPDDLSAYYEELLEGRYDCVDRIVLNGYFPLGQQGGAFRTWWRALTGSDATLDADHLMQMAGRFSRRVHAWAREHGIPLIHCPPDQRKHELAEKYLPADPQFRGLFLILVAKAPALVWEVTTCKSGAPHLERKKPWPYVNHYHFHLIDPQWGHLTIKMSGHPPFGVQIMLNGHEWVERQARAQAISFGEGG
;
A
#
# COMPACT_ATOMS: atom_id res chain seq x y z
N MET A 1 2.15 34.46 -9.62
CA MET A 1 0.84 33.95 -9.18
C MET A 1 0.08 33.51 -10.41
N LYS A 2 -0.42 32.26 -10.48
CA LYS A 2 -1.31 31.84 -11.58
C LYS A 2 -2.60 32.66 -11.49
N GLN A 3 -3.16 33.07 -12.63
CA GLN A 3 -4.50 33.66 -12.67
C GLN A 3 -5.52 32.67 -12.10
N PRO A 4 -6.50 33.11 -11.28
CA PRO A 4 -7.60 32.27 -10.86
C PRO A 4 -8.39 31.80 -12.08
N ASP A 5 -8.84 30.55 -12.07
CA ASP A 5 -9.79 30.07 -13.07
C ASP A 5 -11.16 30.75 -12.90
N ASP A 6 -12.00 30.67 -13.93
CA ASP A 6 -13.30 31.37 -13.99
C ASP A 6 -14.22 31.03 -12.80
N LEU A 7 -14.16 29.81 -12.25
CA LEU A 7 -14.97 29.41 -11.11
C LEU A 7 -14.47 30.07 -9.82
N SER A 8 -13.15 30.04 -9.59
CA SER A 8 -12.51 30.69 -8.45
C SER A 8 -12.68 32.21 -8.47
N ALA A 9 -12.70 32.82 -9.66
CA ALA A 9 -12.95 34.25 -9.82
C ALA A 9 -14.42 34.61 -9.56
N TYR A 10 -15.36 33.80 -10.07
CA TYR A 10 -16.80 34.04 -9.87
C TYR A 10 -17.21 34.00 -8.39
N TYR A 11 -16.59 33.13 -7.59
CA TYR A 11 -16.87 33.00 -6.16
C TYR A 11 -15.88 33.76 -5.26
N GLU A 12 -15.05 34.66 -5.80
CA GLU A 12 -13.96 35.29 -5.04
C GLU A 12 -14.43 35.96 -3.75
N GLU A 13 -15.58 36.62 -3.76
CA GLU A 13 -16.16 37.28 -2.57
C GLU A 13 -16.63 36.28 -1.49
N LEU A 14 -16.82 35.00 -1.82
CA LEU A 14 -17.23 33.95 -0.89
C LEU A 14 -16.04 33.11 -0.39
N LEU A 15 -14.83 33.33 -0.90
CA LEU A 15 -13.65 32.55 -0.53
C LEU A 15 -12.89 33.23 0.62
N GLU A 16 -12.76 32.55 1.75
CA GLU A 16 -11.96 33.02 2.90
C GLU A 16 -10.45 32.73 2.74
N GLY A 17 -10.07 31.94 1.73
CA GLY A 17 -8.67 31.60 1.48
C GLY A 17 -8.48 30.68 0.28
N ARG A 18 -7.21 30.45 -0.08
CA ARG A 18 -6.81 29.52 -1.14
C ARG A 18 -5.62 28.70 -0.64
N TYR A 19 -5.55 27.43 -1.04
CA TYR A 19 -4.39 26.58 -0.83
C TYR A 19 -4.06 25.82 -2.12
N ASP A 20 -2.79 25.46 -2.28
CA ASP A 20 -2.31 24.62 -3.38
C ASP A 20 -1.62 23.40 -2.76
N CYS A 21 -1.93 22.21 -3.28
CA CYS A 21 -1.34 20.97 -2.78
C CYS A 21 -1.29 19.91 -3.86
N VAL A 22 -0.35 18.96 -3.70
CA VAL A 22 -0.35 17.73 -4.48
C VAL A 22 -1.53 16.87 -4.08
N ASP A 23 -2.27 16.30 -5.03
CA ASP A 23 -3.39 15.40 -4.72
C ASP A 23 -2.89 14.13 -3.97
N ARG A 24 -1.94 13.41 -4.59
CA ARG A 24 -1.36 12.19 -4.02
C ARG A 24 0.15 12.14 -4.18
N ILE A 25 0.84 11.71 -3.13
CA ILE A 25 2.26 11.30 -3.20
C ILE A 25 2.31 9.78 -3.14
N VAL A 26 2.91 9.17 -4.17
CA VAL A 26 3.01 7.71 -4.28
C VAL A 26 4.47 7.28 -4.12
N LEU A 27 4.77 6.58 -3.04
CA LEU A 27 6.09 6.03 -2.76
C LEU A 27 6.11 4.54 -3.11
N ASN A 28 7.00 4.13 -4.02
CA ASN A 28 7.16 2.72 -4.38
C ASN A 28 8.29 2.10 -3.55
N GLY A 29 7.93 1.13 -2.71
CA GLY A 29 8.87 0.35 -1.91
C GLY A 29 9.18 -0.97 -2.60
N TYR A 30 10.46 -1.29 -2.74
CA TYR A 30 10.93 -2.54 -3.32
C TYR A 30 12.01 -3.18 -2.45
N PHE A 31 11.95 -4.49 -2.33
CA PHE A 31 13.03 -5.29 -1.76
C PHE A 31 14.10 -5.52 -2.84
N PRO A 32 15.31 -4.93 -2.76
CA PRO A 32 16.25 -4.91 -3.89
C PRO A 32 16.69 -6.31 -4.33
N LEU A 33 17.04 -7.19 -3.40
CA LEU A 33 17.44 -8.56 -3.74
C LEU A 33 16.29 -9.36 -4.34
N GLY A 34 15.04 -8.96 -4.06
CA GLY A 34 13.86 -9.62 -4.59
C GLY A 34 13.54 -9.29 -6.05
N GLN A 35 14.20 -8.30 -6.67
CA GLN A 35 13.81 -7.78 -7.99
C GLN A 35 14.47 -8.52 -9.17
N GLN A 36 15.54 -9.26 -8.93
CA GLN A 36 16.28 -9.97 -9.98
C GLN A 36 16.53 -11.41 -9.57
N GLY A 37 16.44 -12.36 -10.51
CA GLY A 37 16.53 -13.79 -10.20
C GLY A 37 17.83 -14.17 -9.49
N GLY A 38 18.97 -13.67 -9.97
CA GLY A 38 20.27 -13.93 -9.33
C GLY A 38 20.35 -13.38 -7.89
N ALA A 39 19.89 -12.14 -7.67
CA ALA A 39 19.87 -11.54 -6.34
C ALA A 39 18.86 -12.25 -5.42
N PHE A 40 17.74 -12.73 -5.97
CA PHE A 40 16.72 -13.48 -5.23
C PHE A 40 17.30 -14.78 -4.71
N ARG A 41 18.12 -15.48 -5.51
CA ARG A 41 18.85 -16.67 -5.05
C ARG A 41 19.79 -16.37 -3.90
N THR A 42 20.55 -15.27 -3.98
CA THR A 42 21.42 -14.84 -2.89
C THR A 42 20.63 -14.63 -1.60
N TRP A 43 19.50 -13.94 -1.68
CA TRP A 43 18.61 -13.77 -0.54
C TRP A 43 18.01 -15.10 -0.05
N TRP A 44 17.58 -15.97 -0.95
CA TRP A 44 16.99 -17.26 -0.59
C TRP A 44 17.98 -18.13 0.18
N ARG A 45 19.25 -18.17 -0.24
CA ARG A 45 20.32 -18.86 0.48
C ARG A 45 20.54 -18.28 1.86
N ALA A 46 20.51 -16.95 1.99
CA ALA A 46 20.60 -16.31 3.30
C ALA A 46 19.40 -16.67 4.21
N LEU A 47 18.22 -16.87 3.63
CA LEU A 47 17.00 -17.21 4.37
C LEU A 47 16.90 -18.71 4.74
N THR A 48 17.33 -19.60 3.85
CA THR A 48 17.06 -21.06 3.94
C THR A 48 18.32 -21.92 4.03
N GLY A 49 19.51 -21.32 3.91
CA GLY A 49 20.80 -21.99 3.96
C GLY A 49 21.28 -22.55 2.63
N SER A 50 20.42 -22.74 1.62
CA SER A 50 20.82 -23.28 0.30
C SER A 50 19.78 -22.97 -0.79
N ASP A 51 20.05 -23.42 -2.02
CA ASP A 51 19.09 -23.37 -3.13
C ASP A 51 18.12 -24.57 -3.14
N ALA A 52 18.26 -25.54 -2.23
CA ALA A 52 17.61 -26.85 -2.31
C ALA A 52 16.06 -26.78 -2.31
N THR A 53 15.50 -25.78 -1.65
CA THR A 53 14.05 -25.56 -1.56
C THR A 53 13.57 -24.38 -2.41
N LEU A 54 14.42 -23.86 -3.31
CA LEU A 54 14.02 -22.77 -4.19
C LEU A 54 13.27 -23.34 -5.39
N ASP A 55 11.98 -23.58 -5.19
CA ASP A 55 11.04 -24.11 -6.18
C ASP A 55 9.70 -23.36 -6.12
N ALA A 56 8.80 -23.68 -7.06
CA ALA A 56 7.49 -23.05 -7.14
C ALA A 56 6.63 -23.31 -5.90
N ASP A 57 6.69 -24.51 -5.32
CA ASP A 57 5.86 -24.90 -4.17
C ASP A 57 6.23 -24.10 -2.92
N HIS A 58 7.52 -23.93 -2.64
CA HIS A 58 7.98 -23.14 -1.51
C HIS A 58 7.66 -21.65 -1.67
N LEU A 59 7.72 -21.10 -2.89
CA LEU A 59 7.28 -19.73 -3.15
C LEU A 59 5.77 -19.56 -2.94
N MET A 60 4.96 -20.52 -3.39
CA MET A 60 3.51 -20.54 -3.14
C MET A 60 3.18 -20.68 -1.65
N GLN A 61 3.92 -21.54 -0.93
CA GLN A 61 3.78 -21.68 0.51
C GLN A 61 4.15 -20.38 1.25
N MET A 62 5.15 -19.65 0.77
CA MET A 62 5.55 -18.35 1.33
C MET A 62 4.43 -17.31 1.16
N ALA A 63 3.83 -17.21 -0.03
CA ALA A 63 2.66 -16.35 -0.28
C ALA A 63 1.46 -16.77 0.59
N GLY A 64 1.20 -18.08 0.71
CA GLY A 64 0.16 -18.62 1.58
C GLY A 64 0.40 -18.33 3.06
N ARG A 65 1.66 -18.40 3.53
CA ARG A 65 2.05 -18.06 4.90
C ARG A 65 1.82 -16.58 5.17
N PHE A 66 2.18 -15.70 4.24
CA PHE A 66 1.89 -14.27 4.32
C PHE A 66 0.37 -14.05 4.49
N SER A 67 -0.43 -14.62 3.59
CA SER A 67 -1.90 -14.50 3.64
C SER A 67 -2.46 -14.94 5.00
N ARG A 68 -2.10 -16.14 5.47
CA ARG A 68 -2.58 -16.67 6.76
C ARG A 68 -2.21 -15.76 7.94
N ARG A 69 -0.98 -15.24 7.95
CA ARG A 69 -0.49 -14.36 9.03
C ARG A 69 -1.24 -13.03 9.05
N VAL A 70 -1.46 -12.40 7.89
CA VAL A 70 -2.23 -11.15 7.81
C VAL A 70 -3.67 -11.37 8.29
N HIS A 71 -4.33 -12.45 7.86
CA HIS A 71 -5.69 -12.75 8.31
C HIS A 71 -5.76 -13.07 9.81
N ALA A 72 -4.80 -13.83 10.34
CA ALA A 72 -4.76 -14.14 11.77
C ALA A 72 -4.56 -12.87 12.61
N TRP A 73 -3.60 -12.02 12.22
CA TRP A 73 -3.32 -10.77 12.91
C TRP A 73 -4.52 -9.81 12.85
N ALA A 74 -5.17 -9.67 11.69
CA ALA A 74 -6.34 -8.82 11.54
C ALA A 74 -7.51 -9.28 12.44
N ARG A 75 -7.76 -10.59 12.51
CA ARG A 75 -8.79 -11.15 13.41
C ARG A 75 -8.47 -10.92 14.87
N GLU A 76 -7.22 -11.13 15.28
CA GLU A 76 -6.75 -10.92 16.65
C GLU A 76 -6.96 -9.47 17.11
N HIS A 77 -6.79 -8.50 16.20
CA HIS A 77 -6.91 -7.07 16.49
C HIS A 77 -8.29 -6.50 16.15
N GLY A 78 -9.26 -7.34 15.75
CA GLY A 78 -10.61 -6.89 15.37
C GLY A 78 -10.66 -6.00 14.13
N ILE A 79 -9.64 -6.05 13.27
CA ILE A 79 -9.56 -5.23 12.04
C ILE A 79 -10.28 -5.95 10.89
N PRO A 80 -11.28 -5.33 10.27
CA PRO A 80 -11.95 -5.89 9.09
C PRO A 80 -10.95 -6.15 7.95
N LEU A 81 -10.96 -7.38 7.45
CA LEU A 81 -10.24 -7.78 6.24
C LEU A 81 -11.24 -8.29 5.21
N ILE A 82 -11.36 -7.58 4.09
CA ILE A 82 -12.42 -7.80 3.10
C ILE A 82 -11.81 -8.12 1.75
N HIS A 83 -12.22 -9.23 1.14
CA HIS A 83 -11.91 -9.54 -0.25
C HIS A 83 -12.85 -8.77 -1.17
N CYS A 84 -12.32 -7.83 -1.93
CA CYS A 84 -13.07 -7.05 -2.89
C CYS A 84 -13.41 -7.93 -4.11
N PRO A 85 -14.70 -8.06 -4.46
CA PRO A 85 -15.09 -8.64 -5.74
C PRO A 85 -14.59 -7.75 -6.90
N PRO A 86 -14.52 -8.32 -8.12
CA PRO A 86 -14.39 -7.51 -9.33
C PRO A 86 -15.46 -6.40 -9.34
N ASP A 87 -15.11 -5.23 -9.88
CA ASP A 87 -16.02 -4.10 -10.13
C ASP A 87 -16.50 -3.26 -8.92
N GLN A 88 -16.12 -3.61 -7.68
CA GLN A 88 -16.42 -2.75 -6.53
C GLN A 88 -15.40 -1.60 -6.40
N ARG A 89 -15.91 -0.36 -6.30
CA ARG A 89 -15.08 0.84 -6.06
C ARG A 89 -14.50 0.79 -4.65
N LYS A 90 -13.18 0.59 -4.58
CA LYS A 90 -12.44 0.42 -3.32
C LYS A 90 -12.51 1.64 -2.41
N HIS A 91 -12.56 2.85 -2.97
CA HIS A 91 -12.65 4.09 -2.19
C HIS A 91 -13.99 4.17 -1.44
N GLU A 92 -15.11 3.91 -2.12
CA GLU A 92 -16.45 3.90 -1.49
C GLU A 92 -16.59 2.82 -0.43
N LEU A 93 -15.93 1.68 -0.64
CA LEU A 93 -15.91 0.63 0.38
C LEU A 93 -15.12 1.08 1.61
N ALA A 94 -13.95 1.71 1.42
CA ALA A 94 -13.12 2.18 2.53
C ALA A 94 -13.80 3.27 3.36
N GLU A 95 -14.52 4.19 2.72
CA GLU A 95 -15.27 5.26 3.40
C GLU A 95 -16.26 4.74 4.44
N LYS A 96 -16.90 3.59 4.17
CA LYS A 96 -17.87 2.96 5.09
C LYS A 96 -17.24 2.47 6.40
N TYR A 97 -15.92 2.28 6.42
CA TYR A 97 -15.19 1.80 7.59
C TYR A 97 -14.33 2.89 8.23
N LEU A 98 -14.46 4.15 7.77
CA LEU A 98 -13.74 5.25 8.39
C LEU A 98 -14.09 5.32 9.88
N PRO A 99 -13.08 5.38 10.76
CA PRO A 99 -13.30 5.53 12.20
C PRO A 99 -14.13 6.79 12.49
N ALA A 100 -15.17 6.65 13.31
CA ALA A 100 -15.98 7.78 13.73
C ALA A 100 -15.26 8.68 14.74
N ASP A 101 -14.30 8.13 15.50
CA ASP A 101 -13.47 8.88 16.44
C ASP A 101 -12.42 9.72 15.69
N PRO A 102 -12.48 11.06 15.75
CA PRO A 102 -11.49 11.94 15.11
C PRO A 102 -10.06 11.77 15.65
N GLN A 103 -9.91 11.23 16.86
CA GLN A 103 -8.62 10.96 17.48
C GLN A 103 -8.04 9.60 17.10
N PHE A 104 -8.81 8.74 16.42
CA PHE A 104 -8.33 7.41 16.03
C PHE A 104 -7.06 7.50 15.18
N ARG A 105 -6.05 6.71 15.52
CA ARG A 105 -4.81 6.55 14.74
C ARG A 105 -4.50 5.07 14.56
N GLY A 106 -3.95 4.73 13.40
CA GLY A 106 -3.55 3.37 13.07
C GLY A 106 -4.43 2.70 12.01
N LEU A 107 -4.26 1.40 11.88
CA LEU A 107 -4.89 0.56 10.86
C LEU A 107 -6.35 0.26 11.23
N PHE A 108 -7.29 0.56 10.33
CA PHE A 108 -8.72 0.32 10.57
C PHE A 108 -9.38 -0.61 9.57
N LEU A 109 -8.77 -0.85 8.40
CA LEU A 109 -9.33 -1.70 7.36
C LEU A 109 -8.24 -2.30 6.49
N ILE A 110 -8.42 -3.56 6.08
CA ILE A 110 -7.60 -4.22 5.07
C ILE A 110 -8.50 -4.65 3.90
N LEU A 111 -8.27 -4.11 2.71
CA LEU A 111 -8.93 -4.56 1.49
C LEU A 111 -8.01 -5.49 0.70
N VAL A 112 -8.52 -6.63 0.25
CA VAL A 112 -7.79 -7.59 -0.57
C VAL A 112 -8.37 -7.59 -1.97
N ALA A 113 -7.56 -7.29 -2.97
CA ALA A 113 -8.00 -7.22 -4.35
C ALA A 113 -6.95 -7.80 -5.30
N LYS A 114 -7.40 -8.40 -6.40
CA LYS A 114 -6.49 -8.93 -7.41
C LYS A 114 -5.92 -7.79 -8.27
N ALA A 115 -4.61 -7.83 -8.50
CA ALA A 115 -3.94 -6.97 -9.49
C ALA A 115 -2.71 -7.68 -10.07
N PRO A 116 -2.22 -7.27 -11.25
CA PRO A 116 -0.99 -7.81 -11.82
C PRO A 116 0.22 -7.53 -10.93
N ALA A 117 1.07 -8.53 -10.69
CA ALA A 117 2.33 -8.37 -9.96
C ALA A 117 3.44 -9.26 -10.51
N LEU A 118 4.67 -8.93 -10.12
CA LEU A 118 5.82 -9.82 -10.34
C LEU A 118 5.59 -11.14 -9.58
N VAL A 119 5.66 -12.24 -10.31
CA VAL A 119 5.72 -13.60 -9.78
C VAL A 119 6.86 -14.32 -10.47
N TRP A 120 7.65 -15.05 -9.68
CA TRP A 120 8.74 -15.86 -10.19
C TRP A 120 8.24 -17.19 -10.74
N GLU A 121 8.69 -17.52 -11.92
CA GLU A 121 8.74 -18.88 -12.45
C GLU A 121 10.10 -19.47 -12.12
N VAL A 122 10.10 -20.66 -11.54
CA VAL A 122 11.33 -21.34 -11.12
C VAL A 122 11.50 -22.57 -11.99
N THR A 123 12.61 -22.63 -12.71
CA THR A 123 13.01 -23.78 -13.54
C THR A 123 14.36 -24.31 -13.05
N THR A 124 14.69 -25.55 -13.40
CA THR A 124 15.99 -26.15 -13.04
C THR A 124 16.90 -26.15 -14.26
N CYS A 125 18.08 -25.54 -14.15
CA CYS A 125 19.11 -25.59 -15.18
C CYS A 125 19.67 -27.01 -15.34
N LYS A 126 20.36 -27.27 -16.46
CA LYS A 126 21.09 -28.54 -16.68
C LYS A 126 22.12 -28.86 -15.57
N SER A 127 22.64 -27.83 -14.90
CA SER A 127 23.55 -27.96 -13.76
C SER A 127 22.87 -28.33 -12.44
N GLY A 128 21.54 -28.49 -12.41
CA GLY A 128 20.75 -28.72 -11.19
C GLY A 128 20.45 -27.45 -10.38
N ALA A 129 20.95 -26.29 -10.80
CA ALA A 129 20.70 -25.02 -10.11
C ALA A 129 19.33 -24.42 -10.48
N PRO A 130 18.60 -23.81 -9.52
CA PRO A 130 17.35 -23.11 -9.83
C PRO A 130 17.62 -21.82 -10.60
N HIS A 131 16.74 -21.55 -11.56
CA HIS A 131 16.71 -20.35 -12.39
C HIS A 131 15.36 -19.67 -12.21
N LEU A 132 15.38 -18.35 -12.02
CA LEU A 132 14.19 -17.56 -11.76
C LEU A 132 13.94 -16.60 -12.91
N GLU A 133 12.78 -16.73 -13.51
CA GLU A 133 12.29 -15.82 -14.55
C GLU A 133 11.03 -15.12 -14.10
N ARG A 134 10.85 -13.87 -14.54
CA ARG A 134 9.61 -13.14 -14.26
C ARG A 134 8.54 -13.70 -15.18
N LYS A 135 7.43 -14.20 -14.63
CA LYS A 135 6.27 -14.62 -15.43
C LYS A 135 5.79 -13.45 -16.29
N LYS A 136 5.51 -13.71 -17.57
CA LYS A 136 4.95 -12.74 -18.51
C LYS A 136 3.77 -13.38 -19.28
N PRO A 137 2.59 -12.74 -19.34
CA PRO A 137 2.22 -11.50 -18.65
C PRO A 137 2.23 -11.66 -17.12
N TRP A 138 2.27 -10.55 -16.37
CA TRP A 138 2.17 -10.60 -14.92
C TRP A 138 0.84 -11.20 -14.49
N PRO A 139 0.85 -12.29 -13.70
CA PRO A 139 -0.39 -12.89 -13.23
C PRO A 139 -1.09 -11.99 -12.21
N TYR A 140 -2.40 -12.16 -12.11
CA TYR A 140 -3.20 -11.51 -11.08
C TYR A 140 -3.02 -12.21 -9.74
N VAL A 141 -2.52 -11.48 -8.76
CA VAL A 141 -2.34 -11.96 -7.39
C VAL A 141 -3.09 -11.08 -6.41
N ASN A 142 -3.33 -11.59 -5.21
CA ASN A 142 -3.91 -10.80 -4.13
C ASN A 142 -2.93 -9.70 -3.69
N HIS A 143 -3.39 -8.45 -3.77
CA HIS A 143 -2.78 -7.31 -3.12
C HIS A 143 -3.59 -6.93 -1.88
N TYR A 144 -2.88 -6.57 -0.83
CA TYR A 144 -3.44 -6.14 0.44
C TYR A 144 -3.28 -4.63 0.54
N HIS A 145 -4.39 -3.93 0.69
CA HIS A 145 -4.49 -2.49 0.86
C HIS A 145 -4.79 -2.23 2.33
N PHE A 146 -3.78 -1.80 3.08
CA PHE A 146 -3.90 -1.44 4.48
C PHE A 146 -4.30 0.04 4.57
N HIS A 147 -5.50 0.31 5.07
CA HIS A 147 -6.04 1.66 5.25
C HIS A 147 -5.81 2.10 6.70
N LEU A 148 -5.06 3.18 6.88
CA LEU A 148 -4.74 3.70 8.21
C LEU A 148 -4.93 5.20 8.30
N ILE A 149 -5.14 5.68 9.52
CA ILE A 149 -5.11 7.10 9.86
C ILE A 149 -3.75 7.42 10.50
N ASP A 150 -2.93 8.16 9.77
CA ASP A 150 -1.67 8.72 10.25
C ASP A 150 -1.89 10.07 10.96
N PRO A 151 -1.11 10.42 11.99
CA PRO A 151 -1.25 11.71 12.67
C PRO A 151 -1.07 12.92 11.77
N GLN A 152 -0.14 12.88 10.81
CA GLN A 152 0.23 14.01 9.96
C GLN A 152 -0.49 13.97 8.61
N TRP A 153 -0.55 12.79 7.99
CA TRP A 153 -1.08 12.60 6.64
C TRP A 153 -2.54 12.21 6.60
N GLY A 154 -3.10 11.84 7.74
CA GLY A 154 -4.47 11.36 7.82
C GLY A 154 -4.68 10.04 7.11
N HIS A 155 -5.76 9.89 6.35
CA HIS A 155 -6.04 8.64 5.66
C HIS A 155 -5.02 8.39 4.55
N LEU A 156 -4.20 7.35 4.75
CA LEU A 156 -3.27 6.84 3.76
C LEU A 156 -3.49 5.35 3.52
N THR A 157 -2.95 4.85 2.41
CA THR A 157 -3.04 3.42 2.08
C THR A 157 -1.66 2.85 1.79
N ILE A 158 -1.36 1.68 2.36
CA ILE A 158 -0.21 0.85 1.97
C ILE A 158 -0.74 -0.32 1.15
N LYS A 159 -0.38 -0.40 -0.13
CA LYS A 159 -0.70 -1.53 -1.01
C LYS A 159 0.51 -2.44 -1.11
N MET A 160 0.34 -3.74 -0.82
CA MET A 160 1.42 -4.73 -0.83
C MET A 160 1.01 -5.97 -1.63
N SER A 161 1.90 -6.49 -2.47
CA SER A 161 1.70 -7.80 -3.09
C SER A 161 1.76 -8.91 -2.04
N GLY A 162 0.84 -9.87 -2.10
CA GLY A 162 0.89 -11.06 -1.26
C GLY A 162 1.89 -12.12 -1.72
N HIS A 163 2.56 -11.92 -2.86
CA HIS A 163 3.56 -12.84 -3.41
C HIS A 163 4.97 -12.23 -3.35
N PRO A 164 6.01 -13.05 -3.08
CA PRO A 164 7.40 -12.58 -3.14
C PRO A 164 7.72 -12.01 -4.54
N PRO A 165 8.36 -10.84 -4.64
CA PRO A 165 9.13 -10.13 -3.60
C PRO A 165 8.35 -9.10 -2.77
N PHE A 166 7.03 -9.22 -2.68
CA PHE A 166 6.16 -8.43 -1.83
C PHE A 166 6.25 -6.91 -2.05
N GLY A 167 6.30 -6.49 -3.31
CA GLY A 167 6.38 -5.07 -3.67
C GLY A 167 5.29 -4.23 -3.00
N VAL A 168 5.66 -3.02 -2.57
CA VAL A 168 4.84 -2.10 -1.78
C VAL A 168 4.65 -0.78 -2.51
N GLN A 169 3.48 -0.17 -2.32
CA GLN A 169 3.18 1.18 -2.74
C GLN A 169 2.45 1.91 -1.61
N ILE A 170 2.98 3.04 -1.18
CA ILE A 170 2.38 3.90 -0.14
C ILE A 170 1.76 5.09 -0.85
N MET A 171 0.47 5.33 -0.59
CA MET A 171 -0.30 6.44 -1.17
C MET A 171 -0.66 7.41 -0.05
N LEU A 172 -0.03 8.58 -0.07
CA LEU A 172 -0.25 9.66 0.89
C LEU A 172 -1.30 10.65 0.35
N ASN A 173 -2.11 11.21 1.23
CA ASN A 173 -3.14 12.20 0.92
C ASN A 173 -2.61 13.62 1.15
N GLY A 174 -2.32 14.36 0.07
CA GLY A 174 -1.78 15.71 0.23
C GLY A 174 -2.82 16.73 0.69
N HIS A 175 -4.08 16.58 0.29
CA HIS A 175 -5.18 17.42 0.77
C HIS A 175 -5.36 17.32 2.28
N GLU A 176 -5.44 16.11 2.82
CA GLU A 176 -5.64 15.92 4.26
C GLU A 176 -4.40 16.32 5.08
N TRP A 177 -3.19 16.16 4.50
CA TRP A 177 -1.98 16.69 5.12
C TRP A 177 -2.04 18.22 5.24
N VAL A 178 -2.36 18.94 4.17
CA VAL A 178 -2.49 20.42 4.21
C VAL A 178 -3.56 20.84 5.21
N GLU A 179 -4.71 20.18 5.22
CA GLU A 179 -5.78 20.46 6.19
C GLU A 179 -5.28 20.32 7.64
N ARG A 180 -4.56 19.24 7.95
CA ARG A 180 -4.01 19.00 9.29
C ARG A 180 -2.94 20.01 9.67
N GLN A 181 -2.07 20.40 8.74
CA GLN A 181 -1.08 21.45 9.00
C GLN A 181 -1.76 22.79 9.29
N ALA A 182 -2.77 23.16 8.52
CA ALA A 182 -3.54 24.38 8.72
C ALA A 182 -4.24 24.39 10.09
N ARG A 183 -4.90 23.29 10.47
CA ARG A 183 -5.52 23.16 11.80
C ARG A 183 -4.50 23.28 12.94
N ALA A 184 -3.34 22.62 12.81
CA ALA A 184 -2.28 22.67 13.83
C ALA A 184 -1.72 24.10 14.01
N GLN A 185 -1.53 24.83 12.91
CA GLN A 185 -1.10 26.22 12.96
C GLN A 185 -2.19 27.12 13.56
N ALA A 186 -3.45 26.94 13.18
CA ALA A 186 -4.57 27.72 13.74
C ALA A 186 -4.71 27.56 15.26
N ILE A 187 -4.54 26.34 15.79
CA ILE A 187 -4.53 26.07 17.24
C ILE A 187 -3.33 26.76 17.90
N SER A 188 -2.17 26.75 17.25
CA SER A 188 -0.95 27.38 17.76
C SER A 188 -1.07 28.91 17.87
N PHE A 189 -1.90 29.56 17.04
CA PHE A 189 -2.21 30.99 17.15
C PHE A 189 -3.27 31.31 18.23
N GLY A 190 -4.14 30.35 18.56
CA GLY A 190 -5.25 30.55 19.51
C GLY A 190 -4.88 30.43 21.00
N GLU A 191 -3.76 29.79 21.32
CA GLU A 191 -3.27 29.64 22.71
C GLU A 191 -2.33 30.78 23.16
N GLY A 192 -2.19 31.84 22.35
CA GLY A 192 -1.30 32.98 22.59
C GLY A 192 -1.99 34.32 22.88
N GLY A 193 -3.15 34.32 23.55
CA GLY A 193 -3.92 35.52 23.91
C GLY A 193 -4.34 35.56 25.37
#